data_AF-A0A9E7NFH4-F1
#
_entry.id   AF-A0A9E7NFH4-F1
#
_cell.length_a   1.000
_cell.length_b   1.000
_cell.length_c   1.000
_cell.angle_alpha   90.00
_cell.angle_beta   90.00
_cell.angle_gamma   90.00
#
_symmetry.space_group_name_H-M   'P 1'
#
loop_
_entity.id
_entity.type
_entity.pdbx_description
1 polymer ?
#
loop_
_entity_poly.entity_id
_entity_poly.type
_entity_poly.pdbx_seq_one_letter_code
_entity_poly.pdbx_strand_id
1 'polypeptide(L)'
;MTATESVQTRYDWSDVDPSMAVINALASLEDVRPVNLSDEVDGTLYDFVDPEALDALVTDKSTISISFMITEYEVHIDGDKLQVYYE
;
A
#
# COMPACT_ATOMS: atom_id res chain seq x y z
N MET A 1 4.04 25.49 -3.85
CA MET A 1 2.93 24.52 -3.81
C MET A 1 3.56 23.20 -4.21
N THR A 2 4.11 22.45 -3.25
CA THR A 2 4.54 21.08 -3.52
C THR A 2 3.25 20.29 -3.71
N ALA A 3 3.05 19.72 -4.90
CA ALA A 3 1.96 18.77 -5.07
C ALA A 3 2.36 17.55 -4.25
N THR A 4 1.59 17.22 -3.21
CA THR A 4 1.80 16.00 -2.44
C THR A 4 1.55 14.83 -3.38
N GLU A 5 2.60 14.11 -3.76
CA GLU A 5 2.49 12.95 -4.63
C GLU A 5 1.70 11.88 -3.88
N SER A 6 0.57 11.50 -4.46
CA SER A 6 -0.34 10.54 -3.86
C SER A 6 -1.01 9.71 -4.93
N VAL A 7 -1.16 8.42 -4.64
CA VAL A 7 -1.89 7.48 -5.47
C VAL A 7 -3.11 7.02 -4.70
N GLN A 8 -4.25 7.02 -5.38
CA GLN A 8 -5.50 6.51 -4.84
C GLN A 8 -6.08 5.53 -5.84
N THR A 9 -6.38 4.31 -5.40
CA THR A 9 -6.97 3.29 -6.25
C THR A 9 -8.01 2.49 -5.47
N ARG A 10 -9.08 2.10 -6.15
CA ARG A 10 -10.08 1.19 -5.61
C ARG A 10 -9.80 -0.21 -6.10
N TYR A 11 -9.83 -1.16 -5.18
CA TYR A 11 -9.55 -2.57 -5.44
C TYR A 11 -10.75 -3.42 -5.06
N ASP A 12 -10.95 -4.49 -5.81
CA ASP A 12 -11.76 -5.61 -5.33
C ASP A 12 -10.81 -6.59 -4.64
N TRP A 13 -10.84 -6.60 -3.30
CA TRP A 13 -9.97 -7.48 -2.50
C TRP A 13 -10.26 -8.97 -2.68
N SER A 14 -11.32 -9.32 -3.42
CA SER A 14 -11.56 -10.71 -3.84
C SER A 14 -10.72 -11.10 -5.06
N ASP A 15 -10.18 -10.12 -5.80
CA ASP A 15 -9.42 -10.30 -7.04
C ASP A 15 -7.93 -9.97 -6.87
N VAL A 16 -7.62 -9.00 -5.99
CA VAL A 16 -6.24 -8.54 -5.74
C VAL A 16 -5.93 -8.61 -4.25
N ASP A 17 -4.80 -9.21 -3.90
CA ASP A 17 -4.30 -9.22 -2.53
C ASP A 17 -3.93 -7.78 -2.08
N PRO A 18 -4.42 -7.33 -0.91
CA PRO A 18 -4.09 -6.04 -0.31
C PRO A 18 -2.59 -5.72 -0.26
N SER A 19 -1.77 -6.69 0.11
CA SER A 19 -0.31 -6.60 0.15
C SER A 19 0.29 -6.27 -1.22
N MET A 20 -0.17 -6.96 -2.28
CA MET A 20 0.23 -6.68 -3.66
C MET A 20 -0.26 -5.30 -4.13
N ALA A 21 -1.46 -4.89 -3.74
CA ALA A 21 -1.99 -3.57 -4.08
C ALA A 21 -1.13 -2.44 -3.48
N VAL A 22 -0.67 -2.60 -2.24
CA VAL A 22 0.24 -1.64 -1.58
C VAL A 22 1.57 -1.57 -2.32
N ILE A 23 2.19 -2.70 -2.65
CA ILE A 23 3.45 -2.73 -3.39
C ILE A 23 3.31 -2.07 -4.77
N ASN A 24 2.23 -2.36 -5.49
CA ASN A 24 1.97 -1.74 -6.79
C ASN A 24 1.75 -0.23 -6.70
N ALA A 25 1.06 0.22 -5.65
CA ALA A 25 0.83 1.64 -5.41
C ALA A 25 2.15 2.39 -5.13
N LEU A 26 3.00 1.84 -4.27
CA LEU A 26 4.34 2.39 -3.98
C LEU A 26 5.21 2.42 -5.24
N ALA A 27 5.26 1.31 -5.99
CA ALA A 27 6.02 1.24 -7.23
C ALA A 27 5.54 2.26 -8.27
N SER A 28 4.24 2.55 -8.29
CA SER A 28 3.68 3.58 -9.17
C SER A 28 4.06 5.00 -8.77
N LEU A 29 4.26 5.26 -7.47
CA LEU A 29 4.75 6.56 -6.98
C LEU A 29 6.22 6.77 -7.34
N GLU A 30 7.03 5.72 -7.18
CA GLU A 30 8.47 5.75 -7.48
C GLU A 30 8.80 5.61 -8.98
N ASP A 31 7.79 5.46 -9.84
CA ASP A 31 7.93 5.18 -11.28
C ASP A 31 8.84 3.96 -11.57
N VAL A 32 8.84 2.97 -10.65
CA VAL A 32 9.62 1.74 -10.77
C VAL A 32 8.73 0.52 -10.92
N ARG A 33 9.35 -0.62 -11.22
CA ARG A 33 8.64 -1.90 -11.20
C ARG A 33 8.53 -2.40 -9.76
N PRO A 34 7.43 -3.08 -9.38
CA PRO A 34 7.26 -3.69 -8.06
C PRO A 34 8.45 -4.51 -7.57
N VAL A 35 9.09 -5.25 -8.48
CA VAL A 35 10.28 -6.09 -8.18
C VAL A 35 11.54 -5.28 -7.84
N ASN A 36 11.61 -4.03 -8.26
CA ASN A 36 12.72 -3.11 -7.99
C ASN A 36 12.39 -2.13 -6.86
N LEU A 37 11.20 -2.21 -6.26
CA LEU A 37 10.77 -1.26 -5.23
C LEU A 37 11.73 -1.28 -4.02
N SER A 38 12.27 -2.45 -3.69
CA SER A 38 13.22 -2.63 -2.58
C SER A 38 14.59 -1.98 -2.82
N ASP A 39 14.89 -1.57 -4.05
CA ASP A 39 16.11 -0.82 -4.36
C ASP A 39 15.93 0.69 -4.09
N GLU A 40 14.69 1.20 -4.18
CA GLU A 40 14.35 2.61 -3.96
C GLU A 40 13.85 2.87 -2.53
N VAL A 41 13.03 1.97 -2.01
CA VAL A 41 12.51 2.00 -0.64
C VAL A 41 13.45 1.21 0.26
N ASP A 42 13.92 1.81 1.35
CA ASP A 42 14.81 1.18 2.35
C ASP A 42 14.06 0.08 3.14
N GLY A 43 13.74 -1.03 2.47
CA GLY A 43 12.99 -2.14 3.04
C GLY A 43 12.02 -2.84 2.09
N THR A 44 11.27 -3.78 2.65
CA THR A 44 10.17 -4.46 1.98
C THR A 44 8.90 -4.26 2.77
N LEU A 45 7.72 -4.50 2.18
CA LEU A 45 6.46 -4.43 2.92
C LEU A 45 6.51 -5.27 4.21
N TYR A 46 7.15 -6.45 4.16
CA TYR A 46 7.34 -7.36 5.29
C TYR A 46 8.12 -6.75 6.48
N ASP A 47 8.97 -5.75 6.23
CA ASP A 47 9.74 -5.08 7.30
C ASP A 47 8.84 -4.19 8.18
N PHE A 48 7.76 -3.66 7.60
CA PHE A 48 6.83 -2.74 8.25
C PHE A 48 5.53 -3.40 8.70
N VAL A 49 5.00 -4.32 7.91
CA VAL A 49 3.73 -5.00 8.14
C VAL A 49 3.79 -6.45 7.67
N ASP A 50 3.16 -7.35 8.42
CA ASP A 50 3.00 -8.73 7.98
C ASP A 50 1.98 -8.78 6.81
N PRO A 51 2.41 -9.18 5.60
CA PRO A 51 1.55 -9.13 4.42
C PRO A 51 0.38 -10.12 4.52
N GLU A 52 0.58 -11.29 5.12
CA GLU A 52 -0.49 -12.28 5.29
C GLU A 52 -1.55 -11.78 6.28
N ALA A 53 -1.15 -11.11 7.36
CA ALA A 53 -2.05 -10.50 8.32
C ALA A 53 -2.80 -9.32 7.69
N LEU A 54 -2.14 -8.51 6.87
CA LEU A 54 -2.77 -7.42 6.13
C LEU A 54 -3.84 -7.97 5.17
N ASP A 55 -3.49 -9.00 4.41
CA ASP A 55 -4.39 -9.65 3.45
C ASP A 55 -5.60 -10.24 4.18
N ALA A 56 -5.37 -10.94 5.30
CA ALA A 56 -6.45 -11.47 6.11
C ALA A 56 -7.35 -10.38 6.68
N LEU A 57 -6.78 -9.31 7.25
CA LEU A 57 -7.54 -8.21 7.88
C LEU A 57 -8.44 -7.50 6.89
N VAL A 58 -7.93 -7.18 5.71
CA VAL A 58 -8.67 -6.43 4.69
C VAL A 58 -9.69 -7.33 3.98
N THR A 59 -9.40 -8.62 3.82
CA THR A 59 -10.29 -9.58 3.15
C THR A 59 -11.45 -10.08 4.03
N ASP A 60 -11.33 -9.98 5.36
CA ASP A 60 -12.34 -10.46 6.33
C ASP A 60 -13.69 -9.70 6.30
N LYS A 61 -13.91 -8.81 5.31
CA LYS A 61 -15.17 -8.09 5.00
C LYS A 61 -15.75 -7.23 6.13
N SER A 62 -15.05 -7.10 7.24
CA SER A 62 -15.29 -6.05 8.21
C SER A 62 -14.83 -4.73 7.57
N THR A 63 -15.68 -3.70 7.55
CA THR A 63 -15.26 -2.37 7.08
C THR A 63 -14.17 -1.87 8.03
N ILE A 64 -12.92 -2.11 7.64
CA ILE A 64 -11.73 -1.81 8.41
C ILE A 64 -11.02 -0.62 7.75
N SER A 65 -10.59 0.31 8.60
CA SER A 65 -9.70 1.39 8.21
C SER A 65 -8.34 1.13 8.85
N ILE A 66 -7.31 0.91 8.03
CA ILE A 66 -5.93 0.66 8.48
C ILE A 66 -5.07 1.82 7.97
N SER A 67 -4.24 2.37 8.85
CA SER A 67 -3.19 3.32 8.47
C SER A 67 -1.85 2.85 9.02
N PHE A 68 -0.82 2.88 8.20
CA PHE A 68 0.54 2.57 8.63
C PHE A 68 1.56 3.26 7.72
N MET A 69 2.77 3.45 8.24
CA MET A 69 3.86 4.13 7.54
C MET A 69 4.87 3.10 7.03
N ILE A 70 5.29 3.28 5.78
CA ILE A 70 6.38 2.54 5.14
C ILE A 70 7.42 3.59 4.75
N THR A 71 8.51 3.67 5.51
CA THR A 71 9.56 4.67 5.28
C THR A 71 8.98 6.10 5.28
N GLU A 72 8.86 6.75 4.12
CA GLU A 72 8.34 8.11 3.92
C GLU A 72 6.91 8.12 3.36
N TYR A 73 6.31 6.95 3.19
CA TYR A 73 4.98 6.77 2.64
C TYR A 73 3.98 6.43 3.75
N GLU A 74 2.87 7.16 3.81
CA GLU A 74 1.74 6.76 4.64
C GLU A 74 0.72 6.04 3.78
N VAL A 75 0.42 4.80 4.17
CA VAL A 75 -0.53 3.89 3.51
C VAL A 75 -1.81 3.87 4.29
N HIS A 76 -2.92 4.16 3.61
CA HIS A 76 -4.26 4.14 4.17
C HIS A 76 -5.17 3.22 3.36
N ILE A 77 -5.78 2.24 4.02
CA ILE A 77 -6.78 1.34 3.44
C ILE A 77 -8.09 1.59 4.16
N ASP A 78 -9.12 1.99 3.42
CA ASP A 78 -10.47 2.22 3.94
C ASP A 78 -11.49 1.47 3.08
N GLY A 79 -11.99 0.34 3.59
CA GLY A 79 -12.86 -0.53 2.79
C GLY A 79 -12.16 -0.99 1.50
N ASP A 80 -12.75 -0.74 0.34
CA ASP A 80 -12.20 -1.04 -0.99
C ASP A 80 -11.13 -0.05 -1.50
N LYS A 81 -10.83 0.99 -0.73
CA LYS A 81 -10.00 2.10 -1.17
C LYS A 81 -8.61 2.03 -0.57
N LEU A 82 -7.60 2.01 -1.42
CA LEU A 82 -6.19 2.20 -1.05
C LEU A 82 -5.75 3.62 -1.41
N GLN A 83 -5.08 4.28 -0.48
CA GLN A 83 -4.41 5.56 -0.66
C GLN A 83 -2.99 5.46 -0.15
N VAL A 84 -2.05 5.98 -0.91
CA VAL A 84 -0.66 6.14 -0.49
C VAL A 84 -0.24 7.56 -0.79
N TYR A 85 0.41 8.21 0.15
CA TYR A 85 0.93 9.57 -0.01
C TYR A 85 2.34 9.67 0.53
N TYR A 86 3.14 10.49 -0.15
CA TYR A 86 4.47 10.88 0.30
C TYR A 86 4.35 11.97 1.37
N GLU A 87 4.93 11.75 2.55
CA GLU A 87 5.01 12.74 3.64
C GLU A 87 6.28 13.61 3.59
#